data_AF-A0A669CJM3-F1
#
_entry.id   AF-A0A669CJM3-F1
#
_cell.length_a   1.000
_cell.length_b   1.000
_cell.length_c   1.000
_cell.angle_alpha   90.00
_cell.angle_beta   90.00
_cell.angle_gamma   90.00
#
_symmetry.space_group_name_H-M   'P 1'
#
loop_
_entity.id
_entity.type
_entity.pdbx_description
1 polymer ?
#
loop_
_entity_poly.entity_id
_entity_poly.type
_entity_poly.pdbx_seq_one_letter_code
_entity_poly.pdbx_strand_id
1 'polypeptide(L)'
;TDTDSFPPTECTQVMRRRGIKGQNGGCKEINTFLLDTGVRVRNTCAGHHGIRSVGFNVVVCSHVHTSSYPNCRYTGQHLDNRIVDIMCENGVPVHLDYVQIG
;
A
#
# COMPACT_ATOMS: atom_id res chain seq x y z
N THR A 1 -15.97 -6.90 5.65
CA THR A 1 -14.53 -6.94 5.98
C THR A 1 -13.82 -6.02 5.01
N ASP A 2 -12.95 -5.14 5.50
CA ASP A 2 -12.10 -4.33 4.62
C ASP A 2 -10.99 -5.23 4.09
N THR A 3 -11.24 -5.92 2.98
CA THR A 3 -10.28 -6.83 2.34
C THR A 3 -9.79 -6.17 1.07
N ASP A 4 -8.48 -6.01 0.95
CA ASP A 4 -7.86 -5.56 -0.29
C ASP A 4 -7.54 -6.77 -1.16
N SER A 5 -8.27 -6.88 -2.27
CA SER A 5 -8.02 -7.85 -3.33
C SER A 5 -8.42 -7.20 -4.65
N PHE A 6 -7.43 -6.90 -5.49
CA PHE A 6 -7.62 -6.36 -6.83
C PHE A 6 -6.39 -6.66 -7.69
N PRO A 7 -6.55 -6.83 -9.02
CA PRO A 7 -5.43 -7.08 -9.91
C PRO A 7 -4.59 -5.82 -10.14
N PRO A 8 -3.30 -5.94 -10.49
CA PRO A 8 -2.43 -4.78 -10.76
C PRO A 8 -2.94 -3.81 -11.83
N THR A 9 -3.74 -4.30 -12.78
CA THR A 9 -4.38 -3.51 -13.84
C THR A 9 -5.37 -2.46 -13.32
N GLU A 10 -5.83 -2.60 -12.08
CA GLU A 10 -6.80 -1.70 -11.45
C GLU A 10 -6.18 -0.59 -10.59
N CYS A 11 -4.84 -0.50 -10.51
CA CYS A 11 -4.14 0.53 -9.73
C CYS A 11 -4.70 1.95 -9.93
N THR A 12 -4.91 2.36 -11.20
CA THR A 12 -5.47 3.69 -11.50
C THR A 12 -6.86 3.88 -10.90
N GLN A 13 -7.73 2.87 -10.98
CA GLN A 13 -9.09 2.96 -10.47
C GLN A 13 -9.11 3.01 -8.94
N VAL A 14 -8.32 2.15 -8.28
CA VAL A 14 -8.28 2.05 -6.81
C VAL A 14 -7.67 3.31 -6.19
N MET A 15 -6.57 3.82 -6.75
CA MET A 15 -5.93 5.07 -6.30
C MET A 15 -6.92 6.24 -6.35
N ARG A 16 -7.66 6.36 -7.45
CA ARG A 16 -8.70 7.40 -7.62
C ARG A 16 -9.87 7.21 -6.65
N ARG A 17 -10.40 5.98 -6.55
CA ARG A 17 -11.55 5.65 -5.69
C ARG A 17 -11.28 5.98 -4.22
N ARG A 18 -10.05 5.72 -3.76
CA ARG A 18 -9.62 5.99 -2.37
C ARG A 18 -9.08 7.40 -2.15
N GLY A 19 -9.01 8.22 -3.20
CA GLY A 19 -8.50 9.59 -3.11
C GLY A 19 -7.05 9.66 -2.63
N ILE A 20 -6.21 8.67 -2.96
CA ILE A 20 -4.82 8.61 -2.51
C ILE A 20 -4.01 9.66 -3.28
N LYS A 21 -3.39 10.58 -2.53
CA LYS A 21 -2.62 11.69 -3.08
C LYS A 21 -1.16 11.63 -2.62
N GLY A 22 -0.30 12.20 -3.44
CA GLY A 22 1.09 12.47 -3.09
C GLY A 22 1.23 13.73 -2.24
N GLN A 23 2.46 14.16 -2.05
CA GLN A 23 2.75 15.46 -1.45
C GLN A 23 2.08 16.58 -2.24
N ASN A 24 1.67 17.64 -1.54
CA ASN A 24 1.00 18.82 -2.11
C ASN A 24 -0.29 18.51 -2.89
N GLY A 25 -0.90 17.34 -2.67
CA GLY A 25 -2.14 16.95 -3.33
C GLY A 25 -1.98 16.44 -4.77
N GLY A 26 -0.75 16.25 -5.24
CA GLY A 26 -0.44 15.70 -6.57
C GLY A 26 -0.64 14.19 -6.67
N CYS A 27 -0.16 13.61 -7.77
CA CYS A 27 -0.11 12.15 -7.92
C CYS A 27 0.90 11.58 -6.92
N LYS A 28 0.51 10.53 -6.19
CA LYS A 28 1.48 9.80 -5.36
C LYS A 28 2.39 9.02 -6.29
N GLU A 29 3.71 9.11 -6.11
CA GLU A 29 4.68 8.44 -6.99
C GLU A 29 4.59 6.92 -6.90
N ILE A 30 4.62 6.38 -5.69
CA ILE A 30 4.51 4.95 -5.41
C ILE A 30 3.51 4.73 -4.29
N ASN A 31 2.62 3.77 -4.45
CA ASN A 31 1.75 3.28 -3.39
C ASN A 31 1.69 1.77 -3.40
N THR A 32 1.93 1.15 -2.24
CA THR A 32 1.80 -0.30 -2.10
C THR A 32 0.54 -0.64 -1.31
N PHE A 33 -0.25 -1.57 -1.85
CA PHE A 33 -1.40 -2.17 -1.17
C PHE A 33 -1.02 -3.53 -0.63
N LEU A 34 -1.30 -3.77 0.65
CA LEU A 34 -1.20 -5.09 1.25
C LEU A 34 -2.48 -5.86 0.90
N LEU A 35 -2.35 -6.97 0.19
CA LEU A 35 -3.48 -7.79 -0.21
C LEU A 35 -3.89 -8.74 0.93
N ASP A 36 -4.64 -8.21 1.89
CA ASP A 36 -5.22 -8.99 2.96
C ASP A 36 -6.45 -8.28 3.58
N THR A 37 -7.02 -8.90 4.59
CA THR A 37 -7.98 -8.30 5.51
C THR A 37 -7.31 -7.22 6.38
N GLY A 38 -8.02 -6.13 6.61
CA GLY A 38 -7.62 -5.09 7.55
C GLY A 38 -7.47 -5.62 8.98
N VAL A 39 -8.17 -6.71 9.35
CA VAL A 39 -8.01 -7.38 10.64
C VAL A 39 -6.60 -7.97 10.77
N ARG A 40 -6.12 -8.70 9.76
CA ARG A 40 -4.76 -9.25 9.78
C ARG A 40 -3.72 -8.15 9.85
N VAL A 41 -3.86 -7.09 9.05
CA VAL A 41 -2.94 -5.95 9.05
C VAL A 41 -2.91 -5.27 10.43
N ARG A 42 -4.06 -5.04 11.07
CA ARG A 42 -4.11 -4.48 12.44
C ARG A 42 -3.48 -5.40 13.47
N ASN A 43 -3.72 -6.71 13.37
CA ASN A 43 -3.18 -7.69 14.30
C ASN A 43 -1.65 -7.80 14.24
N THR A 44 -1.00 -7.42 13.13
CA THR A 44 0.47 -7.30 13.04
C THR A 44 1.04 -6.43 14.15
N CYS A 45 0.32 -5.36 14.52
CA CYS A 45 0.77 -4.39 15.50
C CYS A 45 0.22 -4.65 16.91
N ALA A 46 -0.70 -5.60 17.12
CA ALA A 46 -1.37 -5.77 18.41
C ALA A 46 -0.37 -5.96 19.57
N GLY A 47 -0.41 -5.06 20.56
CA GLY A 47 0.49 -5.07 21.71
C GLY A 47 1.95 -4.68 21.41
N HIS A 48 2.23 -4.10 20.23
CA HIS A 48 3.57 -3.75 19.79
C HIS A 48 3.73 -2.24 19.49
N HIS A 49 4.96 -1.77 19.65
CA HIS A 49 5.43 -0.43 19.29
C HIS A 49 6.78 -0.55 18.57
N GLY A 50 6.94 0.13 17.43
CA GLY A 50 8.12 0.03 16.56
C GLY A 50 7.85 -0.73 15.27
N ILE A 51 8.92 -1.15 14.58
CA ILE A 51 8.84 -1.79 13.26
C ILE A 51 8.54 -3.28 13.38
N ARG A 52 7.58 -3.76 12.58
CA ARG A 52 7.25 -5.17 12.40
C ARG A 52 7.48 -5.61 10.96
N SER A 53 8.39 -6.56 10.79
CA SER A 53 8.62 -7.26 9.52
C SER A 53 7.70 -8.46 9.40
N VAL A 54 6.92 -8.53 8.33
CA VAL A 54 5.90 -9.57 8.13
C VAL A 54 5.64 -9.81 6.63
N GLY A 55 5.32 -11.05 6.26
CA GLY A 55 5.08 -11.41 4.85
C GLY A 55 3.68 -11.02 4.37
N PHE A 56 3.55 -10.34 3.24
CA PHE A 56 2.27 -10.06 2.58
C PHE A 56 2.37 -10.26 1.07
N ASN A 57 1.25 -10.61 0.43
CA ASN A 57 1.09 -10.35 -0.99
C ASN A 57 0.81 -8.87 -1.15
N VAL A 58 1.39 -8.26 -2.17
CA VAL A 58 1.28 -6.81 -2.39
C VAL A 58 1.00 -6.46 -3.84
N VAL A 59 0.33 -5.32 -4.03
CA VAL A 59 0.27 -4.64 -5.32
C VAL A 59 0.98 -3.30 -5.19
N VAL A 60 2.05 -3.12 -5.94
CA VAL A 60 2.80 -1.86 -6.03
C VAL A 60 2.25 -1.08 -7.22
N CYS A 61 1.66 0.08 -6.94
CA CYS A 61 1.18 1.01 -7.95
C CYS A 61 2.19 2.14 -8.15
N SER A 62 2.74 2.25 -9.35
CA SER A 62 3.74 3.26 -9.70
C SER A 62 3.16 4.26 -10.70
N HIS A 63 3.34 5.55 -10.44
CA HIS A 63 2.89 6.61 -11.33
C HIS A 63 3.61 6.54 -12.67
N VAL A 64 2.90 6.76 -13.77
CA VAL A 64 3.48 6.70 -15.12
C VAL A 64 4.26 7.96 -15.51
N HIS A 65 4.33 8.97 -14.63
CA HIS A 65 4.97 10.28 -14.83
C HIS A 65 4.53 11.11 -16.06
N THR A 66 3.58 10.62 -16.84
CA THR A 66 2.98 11.27 -18.03
C THR A 66 1.56 11.76 -17.78
N SER A 67 1.11 11.76 -16.53
CA SER A 67 -0.23 12.19 -16.11
C SER A 67 -0.16 13.06 -14.87
N SER A 68 -1.13 13.95 -14.67
CA SER A 68 -1.21 14.86 -13.53
C SER A 68 -2.57 14.76 -12.83
N TYR A 69 -2.63 15.18 -11.57
CA TYR A 69 -3.88 15.24 -10.83
C TYR A 69 -4.88 16.19 -11.53
N PRO A 70 -6.17 15.82 -11.69
CA PRO A 70 -6.87 14.68 -11.09
C PRO A 70 -6.84 13.37 -11.89
N ASN A 71 -6.11 13.32 -13.01
CA ASN A 71 -6.11 12.20 -13.97
C ASN A 71 -4.87 11.29 -13.82
N CYS A 72 -4.36 11.11 -12.59
CA CYS A 72 -3.19 10.28 -12.31
C CYS A 72 -3.40 8.85 -12.85
N ARG A 73 -2.41 8.35 -13.59
CA ARG A 73 -2.37 6.99 -14.15
C ARG A 73 -1.24 6.21 -13.52
N TYR A 74 -1.47 4.93 -13.32
CA TYR A 74 -0.58 4.03 -12.61
C TYR A 74 -0.38 2.72 -13.39
N THR A 75 0.85 2.22 -13.40
CA THR A 75 1.12 0.79 -13.63
C THR A 75 1.04 0.05 -12.31
N GLY A 76 0.79 -1.25 -12.36
CA GLY A 76 0.75 -2.12 -11.18
C GLY A 76 1.67 -3.31 -11.33
N GLN A 77 2.26 -3.75 -10.22
CA GLN A 77 3.00 -4.99 -10.11
C GLN A 77 2.47 -5.82 -8.95
N HIS A 78 2.09 -7.08 -9.20
CA HIS A 78 1.77 -8.05 -8.14
C HIS A 78 3.05 -8.71 -7.66
N LEU A 79 3.26 -8.76 -6.35
CA LEU A 79 4.38 -9.45 -5.74
C LEU A 79 3.89 -10.33 -4.60
N ASP A 80 4.18 -11.62 -4.70
CA ASP A 80 3.83 -12.59 -3.67
C ASP A 80 4.89 -12.67 -2.57
N ASN A 81 4.43 -12.94 -1.35
CA ASN A 81 5.25 -13.27 -0.19
C ASN A 81 6.39 -12.26 0.08
N ARG A 82 6.10 -10.95 -0.01
CA ARG A 82 7.07 -9.90 0.30
C ARG A 82 7.12 -9.60 1.78
N ILE A 83 8.34 -9.55 2.32
CA ILE A 83 8.56 -8.96 3.64
C ILE A 83 8.30 -7.46 3.53
N VAL A 84 7.40 -6.99 4.37
CA VAL A 84 7.10 -5.57 4.55
C VAL A 84 7.36 -5.16 5.98
N ASP A 85 7.89 -3.95 6.14
CA ASP A 85 8.06 -3.33 7.43
C ASP A 85 6.91 -2.38 7.69
N ILE A 86 6.20 -2.63 8.78
CA ILE A 86 5.07 -1.82 9.23
C ILE A 86 5.47 -1.14 10.53
N MET A 87 5.45 0.19 10.54
CA MET A 87 5.60 0.97 11.77
C MET A 87 4.31 0.88 12.58
N CYS A 88 4.44 0.43 13.83
CA CYS A 88 3.37 0.31 14.78
C CYS A 88 3.51 1.35 15.88
N GLU A 89 2.43 2.07 16.19
CA GLU A 89 2.34 2.97 17.33
C GLU A 89 1.16 2.57 18.21
N ASN A 90 1.43 2.31 19.49
CA ASN A 90 0.41 1.95 20.50
C ASN A 90 -0.52 0.80 20.04
N GLY A 91 0.03 -0.22 19.38
CA GLY A 91 -0.74 -1.35 18.91
C GLY A 91 -1.36 -1.20 17.51
N VAL A 92 -1.14 -0.07 16.82
CA VAL A 92 -1.82 0.29 15.57
C VAL A 92 -0.81 0.51 14.43
N PRO A 93 -1.07 -0.01 13.21
CA PRO A 93 -0.22 0.26 12.06
C PRO A 93 -0.40 1.72 11.58
N VAL A 94 0.70 2.48 11.51
CA VAL A 94 0.68 3.90 11.12
C VAL A 94 1.42 4.18 9.81
N HIS A 95 2.42 3.36 9.46
CA HIS A 95 3.20 3.54 8.24
C HIS A 95 3.64 2.20 7.64
N LEU A 96 3.64 2.11 6.31
CA LEU A 96 4.31 1.05 5.55
C LEU A 96 5.68 1.61 5.14
N ASP A 97 6.73 1.17 5.83
CA ASP A 97 8.06 1.77 5.79
C ASP A 97 8.91 1.19 4.66
N TYR A 98 8.94 -0.14 4.56
CA TYR A 98 9.73 -0.84 3.55
C TYR A 98 8.95 -2.02 2.94
N VAL A 99 9.24 -2.30 1.68
CA VAL A 99 8.75 -3.46 0.94
C VAL A 99 9.93 -4.07 0.22
N GLN A 100 10.26 -5.32 0.52
CA GLN A 100 11.31 -6.04 -0.19
C GLN A 100 10.86 -6.33 -1.63
N ILE A 101 11.44 -5.62 -2.61
CA ILE A 101 11.04 -5.78 -4.02
C ILE A 101 11.89 -6.83 -4.75
N GLY A 102 13.08 -7.16 -4.22
CA GLY A 102 14.03 -8.09 -4.84
C GLY A 102 15.05 -7.36 -5.71
#